data_AF-A0A357JDK7-F1
#
_entry.id   AF-A0A357JDK7-F1
#
_cell.length_a   1.000
_cell.length_b   1.000
_cell.length_c   1.000
_cell.angle_alpha   90.00
_cell.angle_beta   90.00
_cell.angle_gamma   90.00
#
_symmetry.space_group_name_H-M   'P 1'
#
loop_
_entity.id
_entity.type
_entity.pdbx_description
1 polymer ?
#
loop_
_entity_poly.entity_id
_entity_poly.type
_entity_poly.pdbx_seq_one_letter_code
_entity_poly.pdbx_strand_id
1 'polypeptide(L)'
;MKMIKDKYLVVGADISGYPLKEAVCAHLRKKGWKIEDLGVKEPNDHSLDNMFQRVGFRVGAKISEGEYERALIFCGTGMGIHIAASK
;
A
#
# COMPACT_ATOMS: atom_id res chain seq x y z
N MET A 1 13.31 10.69 3.22
CA MET A 1 13.08 9.26 3.51
C MET A 1 12.45 9.07 4.88
N LYS A 2 11.24 8.51 4.92
CA LYS A 2 10.52 8.10 6.12
C LYS A 2 10.92 6.66 6.47
N MET A 3 11.35 6.43 7.71
CA MET A 3 12.02 5.19 8.12
C MET A 3 11.16 4.29 9.01
N ILE A 4 11.47 3.00 9.03
CA ILE A 4 10.87 1.97 9.90
C ILE A 4 11.13 2.27 11.37
N LYS A 5 12.33 2.75 11.73
CA LYS A 5 12.67 3.11 13.12
C LYS A 5 11.75 4.20 13.68
N ASP A 6 11.26 5.08 12.80
CA ASP A 6 10.35 6.19 13.13
C ASP A 6 8.87 5.80 12.93
N LYS A 7 8.62 4.50 12.70
CA LYS A 7 7.32 3.85 12.49
C LYS A 7 6.51 4.41 11.31
N TYR A 8 7.18 4.75 10.21
CA TYR A 8 6.49 5.13 8.98
C TYR A 8 6.37 3.96 8.00
N LEU A 9 5.22 3.85 7.35
CA LEU A 9 4.97 2.93 6.24
C LEU A 9 4.09 3.61 5.19
N VAL A 10 4.29 3.20 3.94
CA VAL A 10 3.32 3.44 2.86
C VAL A 10 2.61 2.13 2.55
N VAL A 11 1.31 2.18 2.27
CA VAL A 11 0.53 0.99 1.93
C VAL A 11 -0.29 1.22 0.67
N GLY A 12 -0.58 0.13 -0.03
CA GLY A 12 -1.48 0.15 -1.18
C GLY A 12 -2.19 -1.18 -1.37
N ALA A 13 -3.41 -1.14 -1.87
CA ALA A 13 -4.19 -2.29 -2.25
C ALA A 13 -5.09 -2.00 -3.46
N ASP A 14 -5.45 -3.04 -4.21
CA ASP A 14 -6.66 -2.99 -5.03
C ASP A 14 -7.90 -3.39 -4.20
N ILE A 15 -9.07 -3.42 -4.85
CA ILE A 15 -10.33 -3.78 -4.20
C ILE A 15 -10.28 -5.18 -3.55
N SER A 16 -9.58 -6.12 -4.17
CA SER A 16 -9.43 -7.49 -3.66
C SER A 16 -8.58 -7.53 -2.39
N GLY A 17 -7.57 -6.66 -2.29
CA GLY A 17 -6.71 -6.53 -1.11
C GLY A 17 -7.30 -5.67 0.01
N TYR A 18 -8.38 -4.93 -0.25
CA TYR A 18 -8.93 -3.93 0.68
C TYR A 18 -9.22 -4.49 2.10
N PRO A 19 -9.94 -5.61 2.28
CA PRO A 19 -10.30 -6.08 3.62
C PRO A 19 -9.08 -6.42 4.49
N LEU A 20 -8.07 -7.06 3.88
CA LEU A 20 -6.84 -7.41 4.58
C LEU A 20 -5.99 -6.18 4.89
N LYS A 21 -5.88 -5.25 3.93
CA LYS A 21 -5.16 -3.99 4.11
C LYS A 21 -5.74 -3.20 5.28
N GLU A 22 -7.07 -3.06 5.39
CA GLU A 22 -7.72 -2.37 6.51
C GLU A 22 -7.44 -3.03 7.86
N ALA A 23 -7.55 -4.36 7.95
CA ALA A 23 -7.26 -5.10 9.18
C ALA A 23 -5.81 -4.91 9.65
N VAL A 24 -4.84 -5.01 8.72
CA VAL A 24 -3.42 -4.80 9.00
C VAL A 24 -3.14 -3.35 9.39
N CYS A 25 -3.70 -2.38 8.66
CA CYS A 25 -3.51 -0.96 8.96
C CYS A 25 -4.09 -0.59 10.32
N ALA A 26 -5.27 -1.10 10.68
CA ALA A 26 -5.87 -0.87 12.00
C ALA A 26 -4.98 -1.41 13.13
N HIS A 27 -4.44 -2.62 12.96
CA HIS A 27 -3.51 -3.22 13.92
C HIS A 27 -2.21 -2.42 14.08
N LEU A 28 -1.62 -1.99 12.97
CA LEU A 28 -0.38 -1.21 12.98
C LEU A 28 -0.59 0.19 13.54
N ARG A 29 -1.69 0.88 13.18
CA ARG A 29 -2.03 2.19 13.76
C ARG A 29 -2.17 2.12 15.28
N LYS A 30 -2.80 1.06 15.82
CA LYS A 30 -2.87 0.80 17.29
C LYS A 30 -1.49 0.66 17.94
N LYS A 31 -0.48 0.22 17.19
CA LYS A 31 0.92 0.09 17.65
C LYS A 31 1.75 1.36 17.43
N GLY A 32 1.12 2.46 17.02
CA GLY A 32 1.74 3.77 16.82
C GLY A 32 2.43 3.94 15.46
N TRP A 33 2.06 3.15 14.45
CA TRP A 33 2.56 3.33 13.09
C TRP A 33 1.83 4.47 12.37
N LYS A 34 2.61 5.27 11.64
CA LYS A 34 2.15 6.35 10.77
C LYS A 34 2.09 5.82 9.35
N ILE A 35 0.88 5.59 8.86
CA ILE A 35 0.63 4.90 7.60
C ILE A 35 0.02 5.86 6.59
N GLU A 36 0.72 6.07 5.47
CA GLU A 36 0.16 6.68 4.27
C GLU A 36 -0.48 5.60 3.41
N ASP A 37 -1.78 5.76 3.13
CA ASP A 37 -2.57 4.81 2.36
C ASP A 37 -2.85 5.37 0.97
N LEU A 38 -2.30 4.70 -0.06
CA LEU A 38 -2.41 5.09 -1.47
C LEU A 38 -3.58 4.42 -2.21
N GLY A 39 -4.52 3.84 -1.46
CA GLY A 39 -5.75 3.24 -1.98
C GLY A 39 -5.74 1.72 -1.86
N VAL A 40 -6.83 1.05 -2.21
CA VAL A 40 -8.22 1.53 -2.21
C VAL A 40 -8.62 1.93 -0.78
N LYS A 41 -9.44 2.97 -0.59
CA LYS A 41 -9.91 3.39 0.76
C LYS A 41 -11.38 3.04 1.06
N GLU A 42 -12.12 2.61 0.05
CA GLU A 42 -13.54 2.28 0.17
C GLU A 42 -13.84 0.87 -0.39
N PRO A 43 -14.73 0.10 0.26
CA PRO A 43 -14.96 -1.30 -0.07
C PRO A 43 -15.58 -1.58 -1.46
N ASN A 44 -16.08 -0.55 -2.14
CA ASN A 44 -16.76 -0.67 -3.44
C ASN A 44 -16.13 0.23 -4.52
N ASP A 45 -14.87 0.60 -4.34
CA ASP A 45 -14.15 1.42 -5.32
C ASP A 45 -13.64 0.56 -6.48
N HIS A 46 -14.34 0.67 -7.61
CA HIS A 46 -13.97 0.04 -8.88
C HIS A 46 -13.31 1.00 -9.86
N SER A 47 -12.77 2.13 -9.37
CA SER A 47 -12.06 3.09 -10.20
C SER A 47 -10.86 2.45 -10.89
N LEU A 48 -10.67 2.78 -12.16
CA LEU A 48 -9.48 2.40 -12.92
C LEU A 48 -8.20 2.92 -12.26
N ASP A 49 -8.26 4.03 -11.51
CA ASP A 49 -7.13 4.62 -10.80
C ASP A 49 -6.62 3.76 -9.65
N ASN A 50 -7.49 2.91 -9.10
CA ASN A 50 -7.19 2.02 -7.99
C ASN A 50 -7.06 0.54 -8.41
N MET A 51 -6.86 0.29 -9.71
CA MET A 51 -6.38 -1.03 -10.16
C MET A 51 -5.00 -1.33 -9.60
N PHE A 52 -4.73 -2.61 -9.34
CA PHE A 52 -3.50 -3.06 -8.69
C PHE A 52 -2.22 -2.58 -9.38
N GLN A 53 -2.21 -2.43 -10.71
CA GLN A 53 -1.05 -1.93 -11.45
C GLN A 53 -0.75 -0.49 -11.05
N ARG A 54 -1.77 0.38 -11.05
CA ARG A 54 -1.60 1.81 -10.73
C ARG A 54 -1.26 2.04 -9.27
N VAL A 55 -1.87 1.28 -8.37
CA VAL A 55 -1.50 1.32 -6.94
C VAL A 55 -0.07 0.83 -6.76
N GLY A 56 0.30 -0.27 -7.43
CA GLY A 56 1.65 -0.81 -7.45
C GLY A 56 2.68 0.24 -7.90
N PHE A 57 2.49 0.89 -9.05
CA PHE A 57 3.38 1.94 -9.53
C PHE A 57 3.51 3.11 -8.56
N ARG A 58 2.40 3.59 -7.98
CA ARG A 58 2.42 4.67 -6.99
C ARG A 58 3.24 4.30 -5.76
N VAL A 59 3.06 3.08 -5.24
CA VAL A 59 3.82 2.58 -4.09
C VAL A 59 5.29 2.36 -4.45
N GLY A 60 5.57 1.76 -5.62
CA GLY A 60 6.91 1.52 -6.13
C GLY A 60 7.72 2.82 -6.24
N ALA A 61 7.13 3.86 -6.83
CA ALA A 61 7.72 5.19 -6.96
C ALA A 61 8.13 5.77 -5.59
N LYS A 62 7.28 5.67 -4.57
CA LYS A 62 7.60 6.15 -3.20
C LYS A 62 8.83 5.45 -2.59
N ILE A 63 9.08 4.20 -2.96
CA ILE A 63 10.26 3.46 -2.49
C ILE A 63 11.48 3.81 -3.34
N SER A 64 11.36 3.78 -4.67
CA SER A 64 12.49 4.06 -5.58
C SER A 64 13.01 5.50 -5.47
N GLU A 65 12.13 6.46 -5.18
CA GLU A 65 12.50 7.87 -4.98
C GLU A 65 13.01 8.17 -3.56
N GLY A 66 13.08 7.16 -2.67
CA GLY A 66 13.57 7.32 -1.31
C GLY A 66 12.65 8.14 -0.40
N GLU A 67 11.35 8.24 -0.74
CA GLU A 67 10.37 8.86 0.15
C GLU A 67 10.07 7.98 1.37
N TYR A 68 10.03 6.66 1.18
CA TYR A 68 9.78 5.65 2.23
C TYR A 68 10.81 4.52 2.19
N GLU A 69 11.14 3.97 3.36
CA GLU A 69 12.02 2.80 3.49
C GLU A 69 11.31 1.48 3.14
N ARG A 70 10.02 1.36 3.50
CA ARG A 70 9.24 0.14 3.27
C ARG A 70 7.79 0.42 2.94
N ALA A 71 7.21 -0.51 2.18
CA ALA A 71 5.81 -0.55 1.85
C ALA A 71 5.17 -1.90 2.18
N LEU A 72 3.85 -1.91 2.38
CA LEU A 72 3.03 -3.12 2.35
C LEU A 72 2.00 -3.01 1.23
N ILE A 73 1.94 -4.01 0.36
CA ILE A 73 1.03 -4.02 -0.78
C ILE A 73 0.14 -5.26 -0.78
N PHE A 74 -1.12 -5.08 -1.16
CA PHE A 74 -2.14 -6.12 -1.06
C PHE A 74 -2.94 -6.22 -2.37
N CYS A 75 -3.06 -7.42 -2.92
CA CYS A 75 -4.10 -7.72 -3.91
C CYS A 75 -4.56 -9.15 -3.70
N GLY A 76 -5.43 -9.67 -4.57
CA GLY A 76 -5.97 -11.04 -4.42
C GLY A 76 -4.89 -12.10 -4.18
N THR A 77 -3.78 -12.07 -4.93
CA THR A 77 -2.65 -13.02 -4.78
C THR A 77 -1.34 -12.38 -4.33
N GLY A 78 -1.27 -11.04 -4.31
CA GLY A 78 -0.03 -10.28 -4.11
C GLY A 78 0.92 -10.23 -5.30
N MET A 79 0.81 -11.14 -6.29
CA MET A 79 1.76 -11.22 -7.41
C MET A 79 1.69 -10.03 -8.36
N GLY A 80 0.49 -9.68 -8.83
CA GLY A 80 0.30 -8.63 -9.84
C GLY A 80 0.74 -7.25 -9.33
N ILE A 81 0.37 -6.91 -8.08
CA ILE A 81 0.76 -5.64 -7.47
C ILE A 81 2.26 -5.58 -7.17
N HIS A 82 2.89 -6.70 -6.82
CA HIS A 82 4.34 -6.78 -6.63
C HIS A 82 5.09 -6.53 -7.93
N ILE A 83 4.69 -7.18 -9.03
CA ILE A 83 5.30 -6.96 -10.35
C ILE A 83 5.20 -5.48 -10.75
N ALA A 84 4.05 -4.84 -10.53
CA ALA A 84 3.87 -3.43 -10.83
C ALA A 84 4.74 -2.53 -9.93
N ALA A 85 4.81 -2.78 -8.62
CA ALA A 85 5.61 -1.99 -7.70
C ALA A 85 7.13 -2.14 -7.90
N SER A 86 7.56 -3.25 -8.52
CA SER A 86 8.97 -3.51 -8.82
C SER A 86 9.41 -3.04 -10.21
N LYS A 87 8.53 -2.38 -10.97
CA LYS A 87 8.83 -1.87 -12.30
C LYS A 87 9.04 -0.36 -12.30
#